data_AF-A0A4Q3TGA7-F1
#
_entry.id   AF-A0A4Q3TGA7-F1
#
_cell.length_a   1.000
_cell.length_b   1.000
_cell.length_c   1.000
_cell.angle_alpha   90.00
_cell.angle_beta   90.00
_cell.angle_gamma   90.00
#
_symmetry.space_group_name_H-M   'P 1'
#
loop_
_entity.id
_entity.type
_entity.pdbx_description
1 polymer ?
#
loop_
_entity_poly.entity_id
_entity_poly.type
_entity_poly.pdbx_seq_one_letter_code
_entity_poly.pdbx_strand_id
1 'polypeptide(L)' 'VLLDLEGRYTFPFGVTAALGVNNLTDEYPDATPTALNGATGSVGFSSYSPYGFNGRFFYGRLSYSF' A
#
# COMPACT_ATOMS: atom_id res chain seq x y z
N VAL A 1 7.08 6.66 -4.81
CA VAL A 1 5.72 7.01 -5.32
C VAL A 1 4.75 5.92 -4.89
N LEU A 2 3.62 6.27 -4.27
CA LEU A 2 2.56 5.30 -3.95
C LEU A 2 1.68 5.04 -5.17
N LEU A 3 1.58 3.79 -5.59
CA LEU A 3 0.75 3.38 -6.72
C LEU A 3 -0.13 2.20 -6.31
N ASP A 4 -1.44 2.38 -6.45
CA ASP A 4 -2.44 1.34 -6.25
C ASP A 4 -3.04 0.95 -7.60
N LEU A 5 -3.24 -0.35 -7.82
CA LEU A 5 -3.87 -0.89 -9.03
C LEU A 5 -4.94 -1.91 -8.67
N GLU A 6 -6.10 -1.81 -9.31
CA GLU A 6 -7.16 -2.82 -9.25
C GLU A 6 -7.68 -3.10 -10.66
N GLY A 7 -7.76 -4.38 -11.01
CA GLY A 7 -8.49 -4.88 -12.18
C GLY A 7 -9.74 -5.62 -11.73
N ARG A 8 -10.87 -5.37 -12.38
CA ARG A 8 -12.14 -6.07 -12.11
C ARG A 8 -12.86 -6.45 -13.39
N TYR A 9 -13.54 -7.59 -13.34
CA TYR A 9 -14.33 -8.13 -14.44
C TYR A 9 -15.65 -8.69 -13.92
N THR A 10 -16.74 -8.27 -14.54
CA THR A 10 -18.09 -8.79 -14.26
C THR A 10 -18.46 -9.79 -15.35
N PHE A 11 -18.70 -11.02 -14.92
CA PHE A 11 -19.16 -12.10 -15.77
C PHE A 11 -20.67 -11.97 -16.07
N PRO A 12 -21.15 -12.48 -17.23
CA PRO A 12 -22.57 -12.43 -17.59
C PRO A 12 -23.52 -13.15 -16.63
N PHE A 13 -22.99 -14.04 -15.78
CA PHE A 13 -23.73 -14.81 -14.78
C PHE A 13 -23.77 -14.13 -13.40
N GLY A 14 -23.58 -12.81 -13.33
CA GLY A 14 -23.78 -12.03 -12.09
C GLY A 14 -22.61 -12.07 -11.10
N VAL A 15 -21.53 -12.80 -11.40
CA VAL A 15 -20.31 -12.78 -10.59
C VAL A 15 -19.38 -11.67 -11.05
N THR A 16 -18.76 -10.94 -10.13
CA THR A 16 -17.66 -10.01 -10.38
C THR A 16 -16.41 -10.49 -9.65
N ALA A 17 -15.31 -10.63 -10.39
CA ALA A 17 -14.00 -10.88 -9.83
C ALA A 17 -13.15 -9.60 -9.88
N ALA A 18 -12.45 -9.31 -8.79
CA ALA A 18 -11.49 -8.23 -8.70
C ALA A 18 -10.17 -8.75 -8.13
N LEU A 19 -9.08 -8.27 -8.69
CA LEU A 19 -7.72 -8.50 -8.23
C LEU A 19 -7.05 -7.13 -8.11
N GLY A 20 -6.46 -6.86 -6.96
CA GLY A 20 -5.82 -5.58 -6.70
C GLY A 20 -4.55 -5.71 -5.88
N VAL A 21 -3.78 -4.64 -5.94
CA VAL A 21 -2.53 -4.48 -5.21
C VAL A 21 -2.45 -3.04 -4.71
N ASN A 22 -2.26 -2.91 -3.41
CA ASN A 22 -1.93 -1.65 -2.78
C ASN A 22 -0.42 -1.53 -2.63
N ASN A 23 0.09 -0.33 -2.83
CA ASN A 23 1.52 -0.04 -2.78
C ASN A 23 2.33 -0.95 -3.73
N LEU A 24 1.94 -1.00 -5.02
CA LEU A 24 2.59 -1.83 -6.05
C LEU A 24 4.11 -1.64 -6.09
N THR A 25 4.53 -0.39 -5.96
CA THR A 25 5.92 0.09 -6.03
C THR A 25 6.73 -0.13 -4.75
N ASP A 26 6.14 -0.67 -3.67
CA ASP A 26 6.81 -0.94 -2.39
C ASP A 26 7.44 0.30 -1.74
N GLU A 27 6.67 1.38 -1.66
CA GLU A 27 7.10 2.62 -1.04
C GLU A 27 7.09 2.50 0.50
N TYR A 28 8.17 2.95 1.14
CA TYR A 28 8.31 3.07 2.59
C TYR A 28 8.73 4.50 2.95
N PRO A 29 8.59 4.91 4.23
CA PRO A 29 9.08 6.21 4.68
C PRO A 29 10.58 6.32 4.49
N ASP A 30 11.03 7.48 4.04
CA ASP A 30 12.46 7.78 3.95
C ASP A 30 13.10 7.76 5.34
N ALA A 31 14.33 7.25 5.38
CA ALA A 31 15.14 7.29 6.60
C ALA A 31 15.39 8.75 7.00
N THR A 32 15.23 9.04 8.29
CA THR A 32 15.48 10.38 8.82
C THR A 32 16.96 10.72 8.65
N PRO A 33 17.31 11.80 7.92
CA PRO A 33 18.71 12.15 7.65
C PRO A 33 19.52 12.29 8.93
N THR A 34 20.77 11.81 8.93
CA THR A 34 21.66 11.86 10.11
C THR A 34 21.89 13.28 10.64
N ALA A 35 21.79 14.30 9.78
CA ALA A 35 21.88 15.70 10.18
C ALA A 35 20.68 16.17 11.05
N LEU A 36 19.50 15.55 10.89
CA LEU A 36 18.30 15.81 11.69
C LEU A 36 18.11 14.79 12.82
N ASN A 37 18.71 13.61 12.70
CA ASN A 37 18.81 12.62 13.77
C ASN A 37 19.92 13.01 14.74
N GLY A 38 19.58 13.72 15.81
CA GLY A 38 20.54 14.12 16.86
C GLY A 38 21.36 12.93 17.40
N ALA A 39 22.45 13.21 18.11
CA ALA A 39 23.49 12.24 18.54
C ALA A 39 22.99 10.96 19.27
N THR A 40 21.74 10.94 19.74
CA THR A 40 21.07 9.80 20.39
C THR A 40 20.32 8.86 19.44
N GLY A 41 20.20 9.17 18.13
CA GLY A 41 19.61 8.28 17.13
C GLY A 41 18.12 7.96 17.32
N SER A 42 17.36 8.86 17.96
CA SER A 42 16.05 8.51 18.54
C SER A 42 14.96 8.12 17.53
N VAL A 43 15.09 8.42 16.23
CA VAL A 43 14.07 8.09 15.20
C VAL A 43 14.69 7.78 13.82
N GLY A 44 14.96 6.50 13.54
CA GLY A 44 15.48 6.06 12.24
C GLY A 44 14.54 6.33 11.05
N PHE A 45 13.23 6.39 11.30
CA PHE A 45 12.19 6.71 10.33
C PHE A 45 11.15 7.63 10.99
N SER A 46 10.54 8.53 10.24
CA SER A 46 9.50 9.43 10.75
C SER A 46 8.23 8.67 11.11
N SER A 47 7.72 8.82 12.34
CA SER A 47 6.41 8.31 12.78
C SER A 47 5.22 8.90 12.00
N TYR A 48 5.44 10.00 11.28
CA TYR A 48 4.42 10.71 10.51
C TYR A 48 4.53 10.36 9.02
N SER A 49 4.41 9.06 8.69
CA SER A 49 4.24 8.65 7.30
C SER A 49 2.80 8.93 6.85
N PRO A 50 2.56 9.82 5.86
CA PRO A 50 1.21 10.04 5.33
C PRO A 50 0.63 8.80 4.65
N TYR A 51 1.45 7.78 4.39
CA TYR A 51 1.09 6.54 3.70
C TYR A 51 1.17 5.30 4.60
N GLY A 52 1.47 5.48 5.89
CA GLY A 52 1.67 4.39 6.84
C GLY A 52 3.02 3.67 6.68
N PHE A 53 3.19 2.57 7.42
CA PHE A 53 4.39 1.72 7.43
C PHE A 53 4.16 0.34 6.81
N ASN A 54 2.95 0.11 6.29
CA ASN A 54 2.59 -1.17 5.72
C ASN A 54 3.15 -1.26 4.29
N GLY A 55 3.82 -2.37 4.01
CA GLY A 55 4.36 -2.68 2.68
C GLY A 55 3.28 -3.03 1.65
N ARG A 56 3.73 -3.55 0.51
CA ARG A 56 2.83 -4.02 -0.56
C ARG A 56 1.82 -5.06 -0.08
N PHE A 57 0.56 -4.89 -0.49
CA PHE A 57 -0.54 -5.78 -0.14
C PHE A 57 -1.32 -6.22 -1.39
N PHE A 58 -1.43 -7.53 -1.61
CA PHE A 58 -2.23 -8.09 -2.69
C PHE A 58 -3.57 -8.60 -2.15
N TYR A 59 -4.64 -8.38 -2.91
CA TYR A 59 -5.96 -8.88 -2.55
C TYR A 59 -6.74 -9.38 -3.76
N GLY A 60 -7.68 -10.28 -3.48
CA GLY A 60 -8.70 -10.73 -4.41
C GLY A 60 -10.08 -10.58 -3.78
N ARG A 61 -11.08 -10.22 -4.60
CA ARG A 61 -12.46 -10.09 -4.18
C ARG A 61 -13.39 -10.75 -5.21
N LEU A 62 -14.32 -11.55 -4.71
CA LEU A 62 -15.44 -12.08 -5.49
C LEU A 62 -16.74 -11.48 -4.95
N SER A 63 -17.65 -11.13 -5.86
CA SER A 63 -18.98 -10.62 -5.51
C SER A 63 -20.01 -11.24 -6.43
N TYR A 64 -21.20 -11.56 -5.91
CA TYR A 64 -22.29 -12.14 -6.67
C TYR A 64 -23.53 -11.26 -6.52
N SER A 65 -24.14 -10.90 -7.64
CA SER A 65 -25.40 -10.16 -7.70
C SER A 65 -26.48 -11.07 -8.28
N PHE A 66 -27.60 -11.19 -7.56
CA PHE A 66 -28.79 -11.94 -7.96
C PHE A 66 -29.85 -11.02 -8.59
#